data_AF-A0A0D1E9N5-F1
#
_entry.id   AF-A0A0D1E9N5-F1
#
_cell.length_a   1.000
_cell.length_b   1.000
_cell.length_c   1.000
_cell.angle_alpha   90.00
_cell.angle_beta   90.00
_cell.angle_gamma   90.00
#
_symmetry.space_group_name_H-M   'P 1'
#
loop_
_entity.id
_entity.type
_entity.pdbx_description
1 polymer ?
#
loop_
_entity_poly.entity_id
_entity_poly.type
_entity_poly.pdbx_seq_one_letter_code
_entity_poly.pdbx_strand_id
1 'polypeptide(L)' 'MIEPGMVLLFQVATDEAVGFMWGDVGVLQYWISPEDLAERRWDKVEFIMDGH' A
#
# COMPACT_ATOMS: atom_id res chain seq x y z
N MET A 1 -9.22 -5.44 4.24
CA MET A 1 -9.06 -6.54 3.24
C MET A 1 -9.11 -5.88 1.88
N ILE A 2 -8.14 -6.09 1.00
CA ILE A 2 -8.15 -5.42 -0.32
C ILE A 2 -9.14 -6.10 -1.23
N GLU A 3 -10.08 -5.32 -1.76
CA GLU A 3 -11.12 -5.81 -2.66
C GLU A 3 -10.73 -5.58 -4.13
N PRO A 4 -11.22 -6.41 -5.05
CA PRO A 4 -11.08 -6.16 -6.48
C PRO A 4 -11.61 -4.77 -6.84
N GLY A 5 -10.79 -3.98 -7.56
CA GLY A 5 -11.15 -2.63 -7.99
C GLY A 5 -10.66 -1.49 -7.09
N MET A 6 -9.96 -1.78 -5.99
CA MET A 6 -9.24 -0.76 -5.23
C MET A 6 -8.09 -0.14 -6.04
N VAL A 7 -7.80 1.12 -5.75
CA VAL A 7 -6.71 1.89 -6.37
C VAL A 7 -5.46 1.79 -5.50
N LEU A 8 -4.34 1.38 -6.10
CA LEU A 8 -3.02 1.44 -5.47
C LEU A 8 -2.51 2.89 -5.51
N LEU A 9 -2.40 3.52 -4.35
CA LEU A 9 -1.89 4.89 -4.24
C LEU A 9 -0.37 4.94 -4.23
N PHE A 10 0.24 3.99 -3.53
CA PHE A 10 1.68 3.94 -3.33
C PHE A 10 2.13 2.52 -3.01
N GLN A 11 3.28 2.16 -3.54
CA GLN A 11 3.98 0.93 -3.21
C GLN A 11 5.46 1.21 -3.08
N VAL A 12 6.08 0.60 -2.07
CA VAL A 12 7.53 0.56 -1.93
C VAL A 12 7.96 -0.86 -1.55
N ALA A 13 8.83 -1.44 -2.37
CA ALA A 13 9.44 -2.72 -2.08
C ALA A 13 10.67 -2.53 -1.18
N THR A 14 11.17 -3.62 -0.62
CA THR A 14 12.54 -3.67 -0.09
C THR A 14 13.52 -3.32 -1.21
N ASP A 15 14.48 -2.46 -0.94
CA ASP A 15 15.53 -2.04 -1.87
C ASP A 15 16.80 -1.68 -1.08
N GLU A 16 17.80 -2.53 -1.20
CA GLU A 16 19.08 -2.38 -0.51
C GLU A 16 19.86 -1.14 -0.95
N ALA A 17 19.75 -0.73 -2.23
CA ALA A 17 20.51 0.39 -2.77
C ALA A 17 20.14 1.72 -2.11
N VAL A 18 18.91 1.82 -1.61
CA VAL A 18 18.38 2.98 -0.88
C VAL A 18 18.10 2.70 0.60
N GLY A 19 18.46 1.50 1.08
CA GLY A 19 18.33 1.10 2.48
C GLY A 19 16.90 0.81 2.95
N PHE A 20 15.97 0.51 2.05
CA PHE A 20 14.60 0.13 2.42
C PHE A 20 14.53 -1.36 2.73
N MET A 21 13.95 -1.71 3.89
CA MET A 21 13.74 -3.09 4.34
C MET A 21 12.42 -3.18 5.11
N TRP A 22 11.55 -4.09 4.69
CA TRP A 22 10.22 -4.27 5.28
C TRP A 22 10.03 -5.73 5.69
N GLY A 23 10.11 -6.06 6.99
CA GLY A 23 10.01 -7.45 7.44
C GLY A 23 11.07 -8.35 6.78
N ASP A 24 10.67 -9.54 6.35
CA ASP A 24 11.52 -10.45 5.55
C ASP A 24 11.38 -10.14 4.05
N VAL A 25 12.15 -9.13 3.59
CA VAL A 25 12.22 -8.72 2.17
C VAL A 25 10.85 -8.43 1.55
N GLY A 26 10.03 -7.72 2.32
CA GLY A 26 8.63 -7.47 2.02
C GLY A 26 8.36 -6.26 1.12
N VAL A 27 7.07 -5.97 0.98
CA VAL A 27 6.51 -4.83 0.24
C VAL A 27 5.46 -4.11 1.08
N LEU A 28 5.48 -2.78 1.04
CA LEU A 28 4.51 -1.90 1.67
C LEU A 28 3.60 -1.31 0.59
N GLN A 29 2.29 -1.32 0.85
CA GLN A 29 1.27 -0.76 -0.05
C GLN A 29 0.21 0.05 0.68
N TYR A 30 -0.26 1.11 0.03
CA TYR A 30 -1.44 1.89 0.42
C TYR A 30 -2.52 1.81 -0.66
N TRP A 31 -3.74 1.49 -0.25
CA TRP A 31 -4.88 1.26 -1.14
C TRP A 31 -6.08 2.10 -0.73
N ILE A 32 -6.93 2.48 -1.68
CA ILE A 32 -8.19 3.20 -1.41
C ILE A 32 -9.28 2.78 -2.40
N SER A 33 -10.55 2.86 -2.01
CA SER A 33 -11.66 2.69 -2.96
C SER A 33 -11.71 3.87 -3.95
N PRO A 34 -12.20 3.68 -5.19
CA PRO A 34 -12.38 4.80 -6.13
C PRO A 34 -13.32 5.90 -5.60
N GLU A 35 -14.34 5.52 -4.85
CA GLU A 35 -15.36 6.42 -4.27
C GLU A 35 -14.74 7.31 -3.18
N ASP A 36 -13.97 6.73 -2.26
CA ASP A 36 -13.27 7.47 -1.21
C ASP A 36 -12.16 8.35 -1.78
N LEU A 37 -11.49 7.91 -2.86
CA LEU A 37 -10.50 8.71 -3.57
C LEU A 37 -11.12 9.96 -4.20
N ALA A 38 -12.26 9.81 -4.88
CA ALA A 38 -12.98 10.93 -5.49
C ALA A 38 -13.40 11.98 -4.46
N GLU A 39 -13.80 11.54 -3.27
CA GLU A 39 -14.21 12.40 -2.17
C GLU A 39 -13.06 12.82 -1.22
N ARG A 40 -11.83 12.38 -1.49
CA ARG A 40 -10.62 12.66 -0.68
C ARG A 40 -10.74 12.20 0.78
N ARG A 41 -11.41 11.08 1.03
CA ARG A 41 -11.56 10.47 2.37
C ARG A 41 -10.33 9.65 2.73
N TRP A 42 -9.20 10.33 2.96
CA TRP A 42 -7.90 9.68 3.19
C TRP A 42 -7.83 8.85 4.47
N ASP A 43 -8.76 9.03 5.41
CA ASP A 43 -8.91 8.18 6.59
C ASP A 43 -9.37 6.74 6.25
N LYS A 44 -9.79 6.50 5.00
CA LYS A 44 -10.20 5.19 4.47
C LYS A 44 -9.09 4.46 3.71
N VAL A 45 -7.86 4.96 3.76
CA VAL A 45 -6.72 4.27 3.13
C VAL A 45 -6.40 3.01 3.92
N GLU A 46 -6.37 1.88 3.23
CA GLU A 46 -5.95 0.58 3.76
C GLU A 46 -4.44 0.42 3.59
N PHE A 47 -3.79 -0.13 4.61
CA PHE A 47 -2.35 -0.41 4.62
C PHE A 47 -2.11 -1.92 4.61
N ILE A 48 -1.18 -2.35 3.74
CA ILE A 48 -0.67 -3.71 3.76
C ILE A 48 0.85 -3.69 3.79
N MET A 49 1.41 -4.53 4.66
CA MET A 49 2.80 -4.95 4.61
C MET A 49 2.81 -6.47 4.48
N ASP A 50 3.40 -6.97 3.40
CA ASP A 50 3.55 -8.40 3.14
C ASP A 50 5.04 -8.75 3.09
N GLY A 51 5.41 -9.89 3.67
CA GLY A 51 6.78 -10.40 3.78
C GLY A 51 6.73 -11.89 4.11
N HIS A 52 7.76 -12.65 3.69
CA HIS A 52 7.78 -14.11 3.84
C HIS A 52 8.02 -14.58 5.28
#